data_AF-A0A1B7TDA2-F1
#
_entry.id   AF-A0A1B7TDA2-F1
#
_cell.length_a   1.000
_cell.length_b   1.000
_cell.length_c   1.000
_cell.angle_alpha   90.00
_cell.angle_beta   90.00
_cell.angle_gamma   90.00
#
_symmetry.space_group_name_H-M   'P 1'
#
loop_
_entity.id
_entity.type
_entity.pdbx_description
1 polymer ?
#
loop_
_entity_poly.entity_id
_entity_poly.type
_entity_poly.pdbx_seq_one_letter_code
_entity_poly.pdbx_strand_id
1 'polypeptide(L)'
;MPSEQYSNNNQVDHLFSDKISKDLNKLTSLLIEKKKLQATLHLDITQKEELELKNLIHTIETELTLNNISKTHTLYLKFENIMTQYQNNDAATTDDLPVKKVRFDIEEQDKHLDDIHSKLKSNKQKIIQEIQPELLAHDGLINDLEQGFDKGLINLNKINHDSILPSWKRNGGRGSGEVQRAFIIGFLIICLFLLWLL
;
A
#
# COMPACT_ATOMS: atom_id res chain seq x y z
N MET A 1 -10.92 4.03 -66.96
CA MET A 1 -10.91 4.33 -65.52
C MET A 1 -9.76 3.58 -64.86
N PRO A 2 -8.69 4.25 -64.41
CA PRO A 2 -7.70 3.67 -63.51
C PRO A 2 -7.48 4.59 -62.30
N SER A 3 -8.27 4.43 -61.24
CA SER A 3 -8.16 5.25 -60.01
C SER A 3 -7.85 4.44 -58.75
N GLU A 4 -7.83 3.10 -58.82
CA GLU A 4 -7.65 2.26 -57.62
C GLU A 4 -6.18 1.94 -57.29
N GLN A 5 -5.26 1.99 -58.27
CA GLN A 5 -3.83 1.73 -58.02
C GLN A 5 -3.09 2.89 -57.34
N TYR A 6 -3.51 4.14 -57.56
CA TYR A 6 -2.87 5.32 -56.96
C TYR A 6 -3.23 5.52 -55.48
N SER A 7 -4.40 5.04 -55.05
CA SER A 7 -4.85 5.14 -53.65
C SER A 7 -4.08 4.20 -52.73
N ASN A 8 -3.71 3.01 -53.21
CA ASN A 8 -3.08 1.97 -52.41
C ASN A 8 -1.59 2.26 -52.15
N ASN A 9 -0.87 2.82 -53.13
CA ASN A 9 0.53 3.22 -52.97
C ASN A 9 0.70 4.37 -51.95
N ASN A 10 -0.17 5.38 -51.98
CA ASN A 10 -0.15 6.47 -51.00
C ASN A 10 -0.43 5.96 -49.57
N GLN A 11 -1.32 4.97 -49.41
CA GLN A 11 -1.65 4.42 -48.10
C GLN A 11 -0.49 3.60 -47.51
N VAL A 12 0.22 2.84 -48.34
CA VAL A 12 1.43 2.09 -47.92
C VAL A 12 2.56 3.05 -47.56
N ASP A 13 2.77 4.11 -48.35
CA ASP A 13 3.77 5.15 -48.07
C ASP A 13 3.47 5.91 -46.77
N HIS A 14 2.18 6.20 -46.51
CA HIS A 14 1.74 6.83 -45.26
C HIS A 14 1.93 5.90 -44.04
N LEU A 15 1.53 4.63 -44.14
CA LEU A 15 1.69 3.64 -43.05
C LEU A 15 3.17 3.40 -42.71
N PHE A 16 4.02 3.36 -43.73
CA PHE A 16 5.46 3.22 -43.59
C PHE A 16 6.10 4.46 -42.94
N SER A 17 5.74 5.66 -43.41
CA SER A 17 6.19 6.93 -42.84
C SER A 17 5.77 7.08 -41.37
N ASP A 18 4.54 6.68 -41.04
CA ASP A 18 4.01 6.72 -39.67
C ASP A 18 4.77 5.78 -38.73
N LYS A 19 5.08 4.57 -39.21
CA LYS A 19 5.86 3.58 -38.45
C LYS A 19 7.27 4.09 -38.17
N ILE A 20 8.01 4.53 -39.20
CA ILE A 20 9.35 5.08 -39.01
C ILE A 20 9.32 6.33 -38.12
N SER A 21 8.34 7.21 -38.30
CA SER A 21 8.19 8.40 -37.44
C SER A 21 8.02 8.02 -35.97
N LYS A 22 7.21 6.99 -35.68
CA LYS A 22 7.02 6.45 -34.33
C LYS A 22 8.31 5.85 -33.78
N ASP A 23 9.03 5.07 -34.57
CA ASP A 23 10.28 4.44 -34.15
C ASP A 23 11.40 5.48 -33.92
N LEU A 24 11.48 6.52 -34.75
CA LEU A 24 12.37 7.67 -34.54
C LEU A 24 12.04 8.47 -33.27
N ASN A 25 10.75 8.65 -32.97
CA ASN A 25 10.33 9.30 -31.72
C ASN A 25 10.66 8.45 -30.49
N LYS A 26 10.49 7.12 -30.58
CA LYS A 26 10.89 6.18 -29.53
C LYS A 26 12.41 6.23 -29.30
N LEU A 27 13.20 6.23 -30.37
CA LEU A 27 14.66 6.36 -30.32
C LEU A 27 15.09 7.67 -29.66
N THR A 28 14.44 8.77 -30.02
CA THR A 28 14.68 10.09 -29.40
C THR A 28 14.39 10.08 -27.90
N SER A 29 13.27 9.49 -27.48
CA SER A 29 12.88 9.38 -26.07
C SER A 29 13.91 8.58 -25.26
N LEU A 30 14.35 7.43 -25.77
CA LEU A 30 15.36 6.59 -25.12
C LEU A 30 16.71 7.31 -24.98
N LEU A 31 17.10 8.10 -25.98
CA LEU A 31 18.34 8.90 -25.90
C LEU A 31 18.24 10.05 -24.90
N ILE A 32 17.08 10.70 -24.78
CA ILE A 32 16.85 11.73 -23.76
C ILE A 32 16.91 11.12 -22.36
N GLU A 33 16.31 9.95 -22.17
CA GLU A 33 16.33 9.22 -20.90
C GLU A 33 17.75 8.78 -20.54
N LYS A 34 18.53 8.23 -21.50
CA LYS A 34 19.96 7.95 -21.36
C LYS A 34 20.72 9.18 -20.86
N LYS A 35 20.57 10.33 -21.53
CA LYS A 35 21.23 11.59 -21.14
C LYS A 35 20.86 12.04 -19.73
N LYS A 36 19.58 11.92 -19.38
CA LYS A 36 19.08 12.31 -18.05
C LYS A 36 19.62 11.40 -16.96
N LEU A 37 19.66 10.09 -17.18
CA LEU A 37 20.23 9.12 -16.24
C LEU A 37 21.74 9.32 -16.06
N GLN A 38 22.47 9.52 -17.16
CA GLN A 38 23.91 9.80 -17.13
C GLN A 38 24.20 11.11 -16.37
N ALA A 39 23.46 12.19 -16.63
CA ALA A 39 23.65 13.48 -15.97
C ALA A 39 23.22 13.51 -14.49
N THR A 40 22.16 12.78 -14.12
CA THR A 40 21.58 12.84 -12.77
C THR A 40 22.20 11.81 -11.82
N LEU A 41 22.54 10.62 -12.33
CA LEU A 41 22.92 9.47 -11.50
C LEU A 41 24.30 8.92 -11.82
N HIS A 42 25.00 9.41 -12.85
CA HIS A 42 26.27 8.83 -13.35
C HIS A 42 26.16 7.31 -13.61
N LEU A 43 24.95 6.84 -13.94
CA LEU A 43 24.69 5.46 -14.29
C LEU A 43 24.74 5.32 -15.81
N ASP A 44 25.52 4.36 -16.28
CA ASP A 44 25.43 3.88 -17.65
C ASP A 44 24.11 3.08 -17.83
N ILE A 45 23.59 3.10 -19.05
CA ILE A 45 22.42 2.28 -19.44
C ILE A 45 22.72 0.80 -19.21
N THR A 46 21.71 0.02 -18.83
CA THR A 46 21.86 -1.42 -18.65
C THR A 46 22.13 -2.11 -20.00
N GLN A 47 22.84 -3.24 -19.99
CA GLN A 47 23.12 -4.04 -21.21
C GLN A 47 21.85 -4.38 -22.02
N LYS A 48 20.71 -4.52 -21.33
CA LYS A 48 19.41 -4.76 -21.96
C LYS A 48 18.92 -3.54 -22.75
N GLU A 49 19.00 -2.35 -22.16
CA GLU A 49 18.60 -1.10 -22.81
C GLU A 49 19.52 -0.76 -23.99
N GLU A 50 20.82 -1.06 -23.87
CA GLU A 50 21.78 -0.90 -24.96
C GLU A 50 21.45 -1.84 -26.14
N LEU A 51 21.09 -3.09 -25.86
CA LEU A 51 20.66 -4.05 -26.87
C LEU A 51 19.34 -3.62 -27.54
N GLU A 52 18.38 -3.12 -26.77
CA GLU A 52 17.12 -2.59 -27.31
C GLU A 52 17.35 -1.39 -28.22
N LEU A 53 18.28 -0.50 -27.85
CA LEU A 53 18.66 0.66 -28.65
C LEU A 53 19.33 0.24 -29.97
N LYS A 54 20.29 -0.69 -29.91
CA LYS A 54 20.98 -1.23 -31.09
C LYS A 54 20.02 -1.94 -32.05
N ASN A 55 19.09 -2.73 -31.52
CA ASN A 55 18.07 -3.39 -32.32
C ASN A 55 17.13 -2.38 -33.01
N LEU A 56 16.79 -1.29 -32.33
CA LEU A 56 15.93 -0.24 -32.89
C LEU A 56 16.64 0.53 -34.00
N ILE A 57 17.91 0.89 -33.80
CA ILE A 57 18.74 1.53 -34.84
C ILE A 57 18.80 0.63 -36.07
N HIS A 58 19.14 -0.65 -35.88
CA HIS A 58 19.24 -1.61 -36.97
C HIS A 58 17.92 -1.81 -37.73
N THR A 59 16.80 -1.84 -37.01
CA THR A 59 15.46 -1.97 -37.62
C THR A 59 15.15 -0.75 -38.49
N ILE A 60 15.43 0.47 -38.00
CA ILE A 60 15.19 1.70 -38.75
C ILE A 60 16.11 1.76 -39.99
N GLU A 61 17.40 1.45 -39.86
CA GLU A 61 18.34 1.40 -40.99
C GLU A 61 17.90 0.43 -42.09
N THR A 62 17.45 -0.76 -41.67
CA THR A 62 16.96 -1.80 -42.57
C THR A 62 15.70 -1.34 -43.30
N GLU A 63 14.78 -0.69 -42.60
CA GLU A 63 13.54 -0.15 -43.18
C GLU A 63 13.79 1.03 -44.13
N LEU A 64 14.72 1.93 -43.81
CA LEU A 64 15.14 3.01 -44.69
C LEU A 64 15.78 2.47 -45.98
N THR A 65 16.58 1.41 -45.86
CA THR A 65 17.28 0.78 -46.99
C THR A 65 16.33 -0.03 -47.88
N LEU A 66 15.47 -0.86 -47.29
CA LEU A 66 14.47 -1.68 -48.01
C LEU A 66 13.52 -0.83 -48.85
N ASN A 67 13.18 0.36 -48.36
CA ASN A 67 12.25 1.27 -49.05
C ASN A 67 12.94 2.32 -49.92
N ASN A 68 14.26 2.18 -50.15
CA ASN A 68 15.08 3.07 -50.98
C ASN A 68 14.86 4.56 -50.65
N ILE A 69 14.72 4.90 -49.36
CA ILE A 69 14.53 6.30 -48.97
C ILE A 69 15.78 7.11 -49.34
N SER A 70 15.58 8.16 -50.13
CA SER A 70 16.67 9.09 -50.47
C SER A 70 17.31 9.70 -49.23
N LYS A 71 18.63 9.90 -49.27
CA LYS A 71 19.38 10.58 -48.21
C LYS A 71 18.92 12.02 -47.94
N THR A 72 18.21 12.62 -48.91
CA THR A 72 17.63 13.97 -48.79
C THR A 72 16.22 13.97 -48.17
N HIS A 73 15.65 12.80 -47.92
CA HIS A 73 14.31 12.66 -47.35
C HIS A 73 14.30 13.00 -45.86
N THR A 74 13.25 13.68 -45.39
CA THR A 74 13.13 14.19 -44.02
C THR A 74 13.31 13.11 -42.95
N LEU A 75 12.80 11.90 -43.17
CA LEU A 75 12.97 10.78 -42.24
C LEU A 75 14.43 10.32 -42.14
N TYR A 76 15.14 10.28 -43.26
CA TYR A 76 16.56 9.92 -43.30
C TYR A 76 17.39 11.00 -42.61
N LEU A 77 17.13 12.28 -42.87
CA LEU A 77 17.80 13.40 -42.20
C LEU A 77 17.55 13.41 -40.68
N LYS A 78 16.33 13.07 -40.25
CA LYS A 78 15.99 12.93 -38.82
C LYS A 78 16.75 11.77 -38.19
N PHE A 79 16.85 10.63 -38.89
CA PHE A 79 17.64 9.48 -38.46
C PHE A 79 19.14 9.83 -38.34
N GLU A 80 19.75 10.44 -39.36
CA GLU A 80 21.15 10.88 -39.33
C GLU A 80 21.44 11.87 -38.19
N ASN A 81 20.54 12.81 -37.91
CA ASN A 81 20.68 13.73 -36.78
C ASN A 81 20.65 12.98 -35.43
N ILE A 82 19.71 12.04 -35.28
CA ILE A 82 19.63 11.21 -34.08
C ILE A 82 20.90 10.33 -33.94
N MET A 83 21.41 9.80 -35.05
CA MET A 83 22.61 8.97 -35.07
C MET A 83 23.86 9.79 -34.72
N THR A 84 23.98 11.01 -35.25
CA THR A 84 25.04 11.96 -34.88
C THR A 84 25.00 12.28 -33.37
N GLN A 85 23.80 12.47 -32.80
CA GLN A 85 23.65 12.68 -31.37
C GLN A 85 24.02 11.45 -30.54
N TYR A 86 23.67 10.25 -31.01
CA TYR A 86 24.05 9.00 -30.37
C TYR A 86 25.58 8.81 -30.37
N GLN A 87 26.22 8.99 -31.53
CA GLN A 87 27.69 8.92 -31.68
C GLN A 87 28.42 9.96 -30.84
N ASN A 88 27.91 11.20 -30.77
CA ASN A 88 28.51 12.24 -29.95
C ASN A 88 28.39 11.96 -28.44
N ASN A 89 27.34 11.26 -27.99
CA ASN A 89 27.22 10.84 -26.59
C ASN A 89 28.15 9.67 -26.26
N ASP A 90 28.41 8.78 -27.23
CA ASP A 90 29.37 7.68 -27.06
C ASP A 90 30.82 8.19 -27.18
N ALA A 91 31.08 9.23 -27.99
CA ALA A 91 32.40 9.87 -28.14
C ALA A 91 32.77 10.83 -26.99
N ALA A 92 31.83 11.22 -26.13
CA ALA A 92 32.08 12.03 -24.93
C ALA A 92 32.67 11.21 -23.76
N THR A 93 33.46 10.17 -24.07
CA THR A 93 34.18 9.36 -23.09
C THR A 93 35.67 9.19 -23.43
N THR A 94 36.37 10.23 -23.87
CA THR A 94 37.84 10.20 -23.92
C THR A 94 38.41 11.60 -24.13
N ASP A 95 38.26 12.48 -23.14
CA ASP A 95 39.31 13.42 -22.71
C ASP A 95 38.71 14.51 -21.80
N ASP A 96 39.30 14.65 -20.62
CA ASP A 96 39.33 15.90 -19.82
C ASP A 96 38.11 16.32 -18.97
N LEU A 97 37.38 15.36 -18.42
CA LEU A 97 36.70 15.59 -17.13
C LEU A 97 37.49 14.84 -16.05
N PRO A 98 37.78 15.44 -14.88
CA PRO A 98 38.27 14.67 -13.76
C PRO A 98 37.12 13.75 -13.36
N VAL A 99 37.13 12.54 -13.93
CA VAL A 99 36.33 11.42 -13.49
C VAL A 99 36.80 11.21 -12.06
N LYS A 100 36.07 11.80 -11.11
CA LYS A 100 36.03 11.29 -9.76
C LYS A 100 35.44 9.90 -9.95
N LYS A 101 36.32 8.93 -10.20
CA LYS A 101 36.02 7.51 -10.25
C LYS A 101 35.31 7.28 -8.94
N VAL A 102 33.98 7.24 -8.96
CA VAL A 102 33.21 6.67 -7.88
C VAL A 102 33.61 5.21 -7.96
N ARG A 103 34.69 4.85 -7.26
CA ARG A 103 34.94 3.47 -6.90
C ARG A 103 33.70 3.10 -6.11
N PHE A 104 32.77 2.42 -6.76
CA PHE A 104 31.87 1.55 -6.06
C PHE A 104 32.79 0.51 -5.42
N ASP A 105 33.18 0.74 -4.16
CA ASP A 105 33.84 -0.27 -3.37
C ASP A 105 32.78 -1.34 -3.13
N ILE A 106 32.73 -2.31 -4.04
CA ILE A 106 31.81 -3.44 -3.99
C ILE A 106 31.98 -4.17 -2.65
N GLU A 107 33.20 -4.22 -2.12
CA GLU A 107 33.48 -4.71 -0.76
C GLU A 107 32.80 -3.90 0.36
N GLU A 108 32.72 -2.58 0.23
CA GLU A 108 32.02 -1.74 1.21
C GLU A 108 30.51 -1.93 1.10
N GLN A 109 29.97 -2.06 -0.12
CA GLN A 109 28.56 -2.36 -0.34
C GLN A 109 28.16 -3.76 0.13
N ASP A 110 28.99 -4.78 -0.11
CA ASP A 110 28.77 -6.14 0.40
C ASP A 110 28.81 -6.15 1.92
N LYS A 111 29.74 -5.41 2.54
CA LYS A 111 29.78 -5.25 4.00
C LYS A 111 28.54 -4.55 4.55
N HIS A 112 28.03 -3.54 3.83
CA HIS A 112 26.77 -2.89 4.19
C HIS A 112 25.56 -3.84 4.06
N LEU A 113 25.53 -4.67 3.03
CA LEU A 113 24.49 -5.68 2.84
C LEU A 113 24.55 -6.75 3.94
N ASP A 114 25.73 -7.20 4.33
CA ASP A 114 25.93 -8.13 5.44
C ASP A 114 25.49 -7.53 6.78
N ASP A 115 25.80 -6.26 7.05
CA ASP A 115 25.34 -5.56 8.25
C ASP A 115 23.81 -5.41 8.27
N ILE A 116 23.20 -5.03 7.14
CA ILE A 116 21.75 -4.97 7.00
C ILE A 116 21.13 -6.35 7.24
N HIS A 117 21.68 -7.40 6.65
CA HIS A 117 21.17 -8.76 6.79
C HIS A 117 21.29 -9.25 8.24
N SER A 118 22.40 -8.96 8.92
CA SER A 118 22.61 -9.26 10.33
C SER A 118 21.59 -8.55 11.23
N LYS A 119 21.38 -7.24 11.02
CA LYS A 119 20.36 -6.45 11.74
C LYS A 119 18.95 -6.98 11.49
N LEU A 120 18.63 -7.35 10.26
CA LEU A 120 17.32 -7.88 9.90
C LEU A 120 17.06 -9.24 10.55
N LYS A 121 18.08 -10.10 10.61
CA LYS A 121 18.03 -11.37 11.34
C LYS A 121 17.84 -11.16 12.85
N SER A 122 18.59 -10.24 13.45
CA SER A 122 18.46 -9.89 14.87
C SER A 122 17.07 -9.36 15.20
N ASN A 123 16.54 -8.46 14.38
CA ASN A 123 15.20 -7.90 14.57
C ASN A 123 14.12 -8.98 14.41
N LYS A 124 14.24 -9.86 13.41
CA LYS A 124 13.34 -11.00 13.25
C LYS A 124 13.34 -11.89 14.49
N GLN A 125 14.52 -12.19 15.04
CA GLN A 125 14.64 -13.01 16.24
C GLN A 125 14.00 -12.31 17.45
N LYS A 126 14.22 -11.01 17.61
CA LYS A 126 13.58 -10.20 18.66
C LYS A 126 12.05 -10.23 18.58
N ILE A 127 11.48 -10.09 17.38
CA ILE A 127 10.04 -10.16 17.17
C ILE A 127 9.49 -11.54 17.58
N ILE A 128 10.16 -12.62 17.17
CA ILE A 128 9.70 -13.99 17.45
C ILE A 128 9.83 -14.34 18.94
N GLN A 129 10.91 -13.90 19.60
CA GLN A 129 11.23 -14.33 20.97
C GLN A 129 10.62 -13.43 22.04
N GLU A 130 10.48 -12.13 21.78
CA GLU A 130 10.01 -11.17 22.79
C GLU A 130 8.58 -10.72 22.50
N ILE A 131 8.34 -10.20 21.30
CA ILE A 131 7.08 -9.51 20.99
C ILE A 131 5.92 -10.50 20.80
N GLN A 132 6.15 -11.59 20.06
CA GLN A 132 5.08 -12.54 19.74
C GLN A 132 4.56 -13.28 21.00
N PRO A 133 5.40 -13.76 21.93
CA PRO A 133 4.93 -14.35 23.18
C PRO A 133 4.25 -13.34 24.09
N GLU A 134 4.75 -12.10 24.16
CA GLU A 134 4.13 -11.03 24.95
C GLU A 134 2.74 -10.68 24.43
N LEU A 135 2.55 -10.64 23.11
CA LEU A 135 1.24 -10.44 22.50
C LEU A 135 0.27 -11.57 22.87
N LEU A 136 0.71 -12.83 22.79
CA LEU A 136 -0.10 -13.98 23.20
C LEU A 136 -0.45 -13.95 24.69
N ALA A 137 0.45 -13.47 25.55
CA ALA A 137 0.18 -13.28 26.96
C ALA A 137 -0.86 -12.17 27.19
N HIS A 138 -0.78 -11.06 26.46
CA HIS A 138 -1.79 -9.99 26.50
C HIS A 138 -3.16 -10.47 26.01
N ASP A 139 -3.23 -11.26 24.94
CA ASP A 139 -4.48 -11.86 24.46
C ASP A 139 -5.10 -12.78 25.54
N GLY A 140 -4.28 -13.54 26.26
CA GLY A 140 -4.71 -14.34 27.41
C GLY A 140 -5.33 -13.48 28.53
N LEU A 141 -4.67 -12.38 28.90
CA LEU A 141 -5.18 -11.46 29.91
C LEU A 141 -6.49 -10.78 29.50
N ILE A 142 -6.63 -10.43 28.22
CA ILE A 142 -7.88 -9.85 27.69
C ILE A 142 -9.02 -10.86 27.81
N ASN A 143 -8.79 -12.12 27.43
CA ASN A 143 -9.79 -13.17 27.55
C ASN A 143 -10.19 -13.43 29.03
N ASP A 144 -9.23 -13.39 29.95
CA ASP A 144 -9.52 -13.51 31.38
C ASP A 144 -10.35 -12.32 31.91
N LEU A 145 -10.05 -11.10 31.42
CA LEU A 145 -10.84 -9.90 31.73
C LEU A 145 -12.25 -9.97 31.17
N GLU A 146 -12.42 -10.44 29.92
CA GLU A 146 -13.74 -10.64 29.29
C GLU A 146 -14.57 -11.64 30.09
N GLN A 147 -13.99 -12.80 30.46
CA GLN A 147 -14.67 -13.78 31.30
C GLN A 147 -15.01 -13.22 32.70
N GLY A 148 -14.11 -12.42 33.28
CA GLY A 148 -14.36 -11.74 34.55
C GLY A 148 -15.51 -10.73 34.45
N PHE A 149 -15.56 -9.98 33.36
CA PHE A 149 -16.62 -9.01 33.07
C PHE A 149 -17.97 -9.71 32.85
N ASP A 150 -18.02 -10.78 32.05
CA ASP A 150 -19.23 -11.58 31.81
C ASP A 150 -19.77 -12.20 33.12
N LYS A 151 -18.89 -12.78 33.94
CA LYS A 151 -19.27 -13.28 35.28
C LYS A 151 -19.79 -12.15 36.16
N GLY A 152 -19.15 -10.98 36.12
CA GLY A 152 -19.58 -9.77 36.81
C GLY A 152 -20.98 -9.32 36.37
N LEU A 153 -21.24 -9.31 35.07
CA LEU A 153 -22.52 -8.93 34.48
C LEU A 153 -23.63 -9.93 34.84
N ILE A 154 -23.34 -11.24 34.80
CA ILE A 154 -24.26 -12.28 35.25
C ILE A 154 -24.57 -12.10 36.73
N ASN A 155 -23.58 -11.83 37.57
CA ASN A 155 -23.78 -11.61 39.00
C ASN A 155 -24.58 -10.33 39.26
N LEU A 156 -24.31 -9.23 38.54
CA LEU A 156 -25.12 -8.01 38.64
C LEU A 156 -26.56 -8.25 38.19
N ASN A 157 -26.78 -9.03 37.12
CA ASN A 157 -28.10 -9.37 36.66
C ASN A 157 -28.84 -10.28 37.66
N LYS A 158 -28.13 -11.23 38.29
CA LYS A 158 -28.65 -12.02 39.41
C LYS A 158 -29.02 -11.15 40.60
N ILE A 159 -28.16 -10.22 41.01
CA ILE A 159 -28.45 -9.28 42.11
C ILE A 159 -29.66 -8.40 41.77
N ASN A 160 -29.75 -7.94 40.52
CA ASN A 160 -30.90 -7.18 40.03
C ASN A 160 -32.20 -8.02 40.03
N HIS A 161 -32.12 -9.32 39.79
CA HIS A 161 -33.26 -10.24 39.85
C HIS A 161 -33.60 -10.73 41.28
N ASP A 162 -32.59 -10.86 42.15
CA ASP A 162 -32.69 -11.45 43.49
C ASP A 162 -32.84 -10.40 44.61
N SER A 163 -32.52 -9.11 44.41
CA SER A 163 -32.67 -8.13 45.50
C SER A 163 -32.80 -6.67 45.05
N ILE A 164 -34.05 -6.19 44.98
CA ILE A 164 -34.42 -4.92 45.63
C ILE A 164 -35.64 -5.09 46.58
N LEU A 165 -36.23 -6.29 46.69
CA LEU A 165 -37.27 -6.55 47.70
C LEU A 165 -37.15 -7.99 48.21
N PRO A 166 -37.03 -8.21 49.53
CA PRO A 166 -37.19 -9.54 50.11
C PRO A 166 -38.49 -10.18 49.64
N SER A 167 -38.56 -11.52 49.58
CA SER A 167 -39.78 -12.24 49.16
C SER A 167 -41.04 -11.85 49.93
N TRP A 168 -40.90 -11.40 51.20
CA TRP A 168 -41.99 -10.86 52.03
C TRP A 168 -42.55 -9.51 51.55
N LYS A 169 -41.84 -8.82 50.66
CA LYS A 169 -42.21 -7.52 50.09
C LYS A 169 -42.55 -7.60 48.59
N ARG A 170 -42.20 -8.71 47.92
CA ARG A 170 -42.51 -8.98 46.50
C ARG A 170 -43.90 -9.62 46.32
N ASN A 171 -44.31 -10.46 47.26
CA ASN A 171 -45.72 -10.83 47.41
C ASN A 171 -46.32 -9.82 48.39
N GLY A 172 -46.96 -8.78 47.85
CA GLY A 172 -47.88 -7.98 48.65
C GLY A 172 -48.86 -8.92 49.31
N GLY A 173 -48.68 -9.16 50.61
CA GLY A 173 -49.60 -9.87 51.48
C GLY A 173 -50.88 -9.05 51.60
N ARG A 174 -51.64 -9.03 50.51
CA ARG A 174 -53.03 -8.59 50.42
C ARG A 174 -53.82 -9.44 51.40
N GLY A 175 -53.93 -8.98 52.65
CA GLY A 175 -54.88 -9.57 53.61
C GLY A 175 -54.45 -9.57 55.07
N SER A 176 -53.17 -9.65 55.43
CA SER A 176 -52.81 -9.92 56.85
C SER A 176 -52.39 -8.68 57.65
N GLY A 177 -51.69 -7.72 57.05
CA GLY A 177 -51.14 -6.57 57.78
C GLY A 177 -52.15 -5.44 58.05
N GLU A 178 -53.09 -5.23 57.12
CA GLU A 178 -54.13 -4.20 57.26
C GLU A 178 -55.18 -4.59 58.30
N VAL A 179 -55.54 -5.87 58.39
CA VAL A 179 -56.51 -6.36 59.38
C VAL A 179 -55.94 -6.26 60.80
N GLN A 180 -54.67 -6.62 61.01
CA GLN A 180 -54.01 -6.44 62.30
C GLN A 180 -53.92 -4.97 62.71
N ARG A 181 -53.61 -4.06 61.76
CA ARG A 181 -53.56 -2.62 62.04
C ARG A 181 -54.96 -2.06 62.35
N ALA A 182 -55.98 -2.47 61.62
CA ALA A 182 -57.36 -2.09 61.90
C ALA A 182 -57.84 -2.59 63.27
N PHE A 183 -57.44 -3.80 63.67
CA PHE A 183 -57.77 -4.38 64.99
C PHE A 183 -57.13 -3.60 66.14
N ILE A 184 -55.85 -3.23 65.99
CA ILE A 184 -55.12 -2.44 67.00
C ILE A 184 -55.71 -1.03 67.12
N ILE A 185 -56.04 -0.40 65.99
CA ILE A 185 -56.66 0.93 65.97
C ILE A 185 -58.06 0.88 66.59
N GLY A 186 -58.87 -0.12 66.25
CA GLY A 186 -60.19 -0.31 66.85
C GLY A 186 -60.14 -0.54 68.36
N PHE A 187 -59.17 -1.35 68.82
CA PHE A 187 -58.95 -1.58 70.24
C PHE A 187 -58.55 -0.30 70.99
N LEU A 188 -57.66 0.51 70.43
CA LEU A 188 -57.27 1.81 70.99
C LEU A 188 -58.44 2.78 71.13
N ILE A 189 -59.33 2.83 70.14
CA ILE A 189 -60.53 3.68 70.19
C ILE A 189 -61.48 3.23 71.31
N ILE A 190 -61.67 1.92 71.49
CA ILE A 190 -62.51 1.38 72.57
C ILE A 190 -61.91 1.71 73.95
N CYS A 191 -60.59 1.56 74.12
CA CYS A 191 -59.91 1.93 75.36
C CYS A 191 -60.07 3.42 75.68
N LEU A 192 -59.95 4.30 74.68
CA LEU A 192 -60.20 5.74 74.84
C LEU A 192 -61.65 6.03 75.25
N PHE A 193 -62.62 5.30 74.69
CA PHE A 193 -64.03 5.49 75.03
C PHE A 193 -64.35 5.05 76.46
N LEU A 194 -63.77 3.93 76.90
CA LEU A 194 -63.88 3.45 78.29
C LEU A 194 -63.21 4.42 79.27
N LEU A 195 -62.06 5.00 78.91
CA LEU A 195 -61.38 6.04 79.68
C LEU A 195 -62.18 7.35 79.79
N TRP A 196 -63.03 7.64 78.80
CA TRP A 196 -63.87 8.84 78.81
C TRP A 196 -65.17 8.65 79.61
N LEU A 197 -65.68 7.41 79.69
CA LEU A 197 -66.87 7.05 80.47
C LEU A 197 -66.60 6.90 81.99
N LEU A 198 -65.35 6.60 82.35
CA LEU A 198 -64.88 6.49 83.73
C LEU A 198 -64.56 7.87 84.33
#